data_AF-A0A809S788-F1
#
_entry.id   AF-A0A809S788-F1
#
_cell.length_a   1.000
_cell.length_b   1.000
_cell.length_c   1.000
_cell.angle_alpha   90.00
_cell.angle_beta   90.00
_cell.angle_gamma   90.00
#
_symmetry.space_group_name_H-M   'P 1'
#
loop_
_entity.id
_entity.type
_entity.pdbx_description
1 polymer ?
#
loop_
_entity_poly.entity_id
_entity_poly.type
_entity_poly.pdbx_seq_one_letter_code
_entity_poly.pdbx_strand_id
1 'polypeptide(L)'
;MRFKTIALSLLIVPLVATVADASGSRPTQVSVGINYPGVSLGINMPAYPRLVPVPGYPVYYDPNANSNYFFYDGLYWVFQGDNWYASSWYNGPWDMIGYDYVPLYVLRVPVRYYRQPPTYFRGWRDDAPPHWGEHWGRDWEQRRSGWDQWDHHATPAPAPLPAYQREYSGDRYPRAAEQQRSIESEHYRYQPREPVTQQYIQRQGQPNQQRQQEQQRLQEQQGQQRQSDQQHQQDQQRQQQQQQDKQQQQKQQDQQRQQEQQRSQDQQRQQQQQQQDKQQQQKQQDQQRQQEQQRSQDQQRQQQQQVQQRKLEQERQQNQQHSQGQQQQQDQQRQQDQQRQQGQQQQDKQQQQKQQAQQRQKDEQHQQNQQHPDQGSQGGSQDRGGKPQNDDHNQYR
;
A
#
# COMPACT_ATOMS: atom_id res chain seq x y z
N MET A 1 -95.44 86.60 -17.80
CA MET A 1 -95.14 87.47 -16.63
C MET A 1 -93.73 87.16 -16.15
N ARG A 2 -93.05 88.07 -15.44
CA ARG A 2 -91.70 87.85 -14.87
C ARG A 2 -91.74 88.14 -13.37
N PHE A 3 -91.14 87.28 -12.55
CA PHE A 3 -90.88 87.55 -11.13
C PHE A 3 -89.39 87.44 -10.82
N LYS A 4 -88.94 88.26 -9.87
CA LYS A 4 -87.56 88.28 -9.35
C LYS A 4 -87.59 87.79 -7.90
N THR A 5 -86.53 87.10 -7.48
CA THR A 5 -85.96 87.27 -6.14
C THR A 5 -84.48 86.90 -6.17
N ILE A 6 -83.69 87.56 -5.33
CA ILE A 6 -82.32 87.20 -5.01
C ILE A 6 -82.32 86.91 -3.50
N ALA A 7 -81.61 85.86 -3.07
CA ALA A 7 -81.28 85.61 -1.68
C ALA A 7 -79.83 85.11 -1.59
N LEU A 8 -79.16 85.44 -0.49
CA LEU A 8 -77.72 85.25 -0.28
C LEU A 8 -77.47 84.73 1.14
N SER A 9 -76.33 84.06 1.34
CA SER A 9 -75.63 83.86 2.63
C SER A 9 -75.96 82.66 3.53
N LEU A 10 -74.93 82.28 4.29
CA LEU A 10 -74.93 81.60 5.61
C LEU A 10 -75.19 80.08 5.71
N LEU A 11 -74.24 79.32 5.17
CA LEU A 11 -73.31 78.48 5.96
C LEU A 11 -73.75 78.12 7.40
N ILE A 12 -74.23 76.88 7.59
CA ILE A 12 -74.17 76.13 8.87
C ILE A 12 -73.73 74.69 8.55
N VAL A 13 -72.81 74.14 9.34
CA VAL A 13 -72.34 72.75 9.23
C VAL A 13 -72.89 71.93 10.40
N PRO A 14 -73.41 70.71 10.13
CA PRO A 14 -73.39 69.62 11.09
C PRO A 14 -72.41 68.52 10.67
N LEU A 15 -71.65 68.02 11.64
CA LEU A 15 -70.76 66.87 11.52
C LEU A 15 -71.58 65.59 11.22
N VAL A 16 -71.25 64.88 10.13
CA VAL A 16 -71.73 63.51 9.88
C VAL A 16 -70.52 62.62 9.61
N ALA A 17 -70.39 61.55 10.40
CA ALA A 17 -69.36 60.53 10.23
C ALA A 17 -69.82 59.43 9.27
N THR A 18 -68.85 58.64 8.77
CA THR A 18 -69.02 57.45 7.93
C THR A 18 -69.60 57.67 6.52
N VAL A 19 -68.76 57.47 5.50
CA VAL A 19 -68.77 56.20 4.75
C VAL A 19 -67.35 55.69 4.62
N ALA A 20 -67.16 54.37 4.73
CA ALA A 20 -65.85 53.72 4.64
C ALA A 20 -65.67 53.02 3.28
N ASP A 21 -65.92 53.75 2.19
CA ASP A 21 -65.82 53.21 0.82
C ASP A 21 -64.39 53.20 0.28
N ALA A 22 -63.56 52.42 0.98
CA ALA A 22 -62.45 51.69 0.40
C ALA A 22 -62.67 50.18 0.59
N SER A 23 -63.90 49.72 0.33
CA SER A 23 -64.20 48.33 -0.01
C SER A 23 -63.51 47.99 -1.33
N GLY A 24 -62.17 47.87 -1.25
CA GLY A 24 -61.31 47.48 -2.34
C GLY A 24 -61.60 46.04 -2.68
N SER A 25 -62.60 45.84 -3.55
CA SER A 25 -62.72 44.69 -4.43
C SER A 25 -61.52 44.66 -5.36
N ARG A 26 -60.35 44.33 -4.78
CA ARG A 26 -59.33 43.57 -5.47
C ARG A 26 -60.08 42.50 -6.25
N PRO A 27 -59.88 42.36 -7.58
CA PRO A 27 -60.40 41.17 -8.24
C PRO A 27 -59.83 40.01 -7.46
N THR A 28 -60.72 39.21 -6.85
CA THR A 28 -60.30 37.99 -6.18
C THR A 28 -59.62 37.19 -7.26
N GLN A 29 -58.29 37.08 -7.18
CA GLN A 29 -57.55 36.23 -8.08
C GLN A 29 -57.98 34.82 -7.71
N VAL A 30 -59.02 34.33 -8.38
CA VAL A 30 -59.48 32.96 -8.30
C VAL A 30 -58.42 32.13 -8.99
N SER A 31 -57.32 31.93 -8.28
CA SER A 31 -56.34 30.91 -8.54
C SER A 31 -57.11 29.61 -8.57
N VAL A 32 -57.35 29.10 -9.78
CA VAL A 32 -57.90 27.75 -10.00
C VAL A 32 -56.77 26.76 -9.69
N GLY A 33 -56.36 26.74 -8.42
CA GLY A 33 -55.73 25.58 -7.83
C GLY A 33 -56.76 24.48 -7.93
N ILE A 34 -56.47 23.46 -8.73
CA ILE A 34 -57.40 22.36 -8.93
C ILE A 34 -57.54 21.65 -7.58
N ASN A 35 -58.76 21.62 -7.04
CA ASN A 35 -59.07 21.02 -5.74
C ASN A 35 -59.06 19.48 -5.81
N TYR A 36 -57.90 18.92 -6.12
CA TYR A 36 -57.55 17.57 -5.69
C TYR A 36 -57.17 17.62 -4.20
N PRO A 37 -57.48 16.59 -3.39
CA PRO A 37 -57.00 16.51 -2.02
C PRO A 37 -55.46 16.41 -1.98
N GLY A 38 -54.81 17.53 -1.63
CA GLY A 38 -53.38 17.59 -1.31
C GLY A 38 -52.50 18.45 -2.20
N VAL A 39 -52.91 18.83 -3.43
CA VAL A 39 -52.01 19.56 -4.37
C VAL A 39 -52.73 20.70 -5.11
N SER A 40 -52.53 21.93 -4.65
CA SER A 40 -52.71 23.12 -5.49
C SER A 40 -51.51 23.26 -6.44
N LEU A 41 -51.67 22.85 -7.70
CA LEU A 41 -50.57 22.78 -8.67
C LEU A 41 -49.90 24.14 -8.99
N GLY A 42 -50.52 25.28 -8.69
CA GLY A 42 -49.94 26.61 -8.94
C GLY A 42 -49.85 27.01 -10.42
N ILE A 43 -50.03 26.08 -11.36
CA ILE A 43 -50.11 26.31 -12.81
C ILE A 43 -51.37 27.15 -13.09
N ASN A 44 -51.21 28.47 -13.16
CA ASN A 44 -52.29 29.40 -13.47
C ASN A 44 -51.92 30.29 -14.66
N MET A 45 -52.63 30.09 -15.77
CA MET A 45 -52.58 30.92 -16.96
C MET A 45 -53.86 31.75 -17.05
N PRO A 46 -53.88 33.02 -16.62
CA PRO A 46 -55.10 33.84 -16.64
C PRO A 46 -55.55 34.22 -18.06
N ALA A 47 -54.62 34.23 -19.03
CA ALA A 47 -54.84 34.52 -20.44
C ALA A 47 -54.02 33.54 -21.31
N TYR A 48 -54.35 33.48 -22.60
CA TYR A 48 -53.71 32.56 -23.55
C TYR A 48 -52.18 32.79 -23.65
N PRO A 49 -51.36 31.72 -23.59
CA PRO A 49 -49.90 31.81 -23.51
C PRO A 49 -49.25 32.38 -24.77
N ARG A 50 -48.11 33.05 -24.59
CA ARG A 50 -47.26 33.58 -25.68
C ARG A 50 -46.34 32.49 -26.23
N LEU A 51 -46.96 31.44 -26.79
CA LEU A 51 -46.24 30.33 -27.40
C LEU A 51 -45.36 30.79 -28.58
N VAL A 52 -44.07 30.51 -28.50
CA VAL A 52 -43.07 30.71 -29.56
C VAL A 52 -42.32 29.40 -29.82
N PRO A 53 -41.89 29.10 -31.06
CA PRO A 53 -41.29 27.82 -31.40
C PRO A 53 -39.90 27.64 -30.77
N VAL A 54 -39.58 26.42 -30.37
CA VAL A 54 -38.23 26.00 -29.96
C VAL A 54 -37.43 25.68 -31.24
N PRO A 55 -36.31 26.37 -31.54
CA PRO A 55 -35.59 26.20 -32.81
C PRO A 55 -35.07 24.77 -33.02
N GLY A 56 -35.49 24.12 -34.11
CA GLY A 56 -35.09 22.74 -34.43
C GLY A 56 -35.93 21.64 -33.75
N TYR A 57 -37.10 22.00 -33.18
CA TYR A 57 -38.04 21.09 -32.53
C TYR A 57 -39.48 21.37 -32.98
N PRO A 58 -40.39 20.39 -32.93
CA PRO A 58 -41.81 20.56 -33.29
C PRO A 58 -42.64 21.15 -32.14
N VAL A 59 -41.98 21.80 -31.17
CA VAL A 59 -42.50 22.20 -29.86
C VAL A 59 -42.49 23.72 -29.73
N TYR A 60 -43.48 24.28 -29.06
CA TYR A 60 -43.48 25.68 -28.62
C TYR A 60 -43.28 25.76 -27.10
N TYR A 61 -42.78 26.88 -26.61
CA TYR A 61 -42.74 27.22 -25.18
C TYR A 61 -43.24 28.64 -24.96
N ASP A 62 -43.62 29.00 -23.74
CA ASP A 62 -43.88 30.40 -23.38
C ASP A 62 -42.72 30.97 -22.54
N PRO A 63 -41.98 31.99 -23.03
CA PRO A 63 -40.87 32.59 -22.29
C PRO A 63 -41.31 33.39 -21.04
N ASN A 64 -42.60 33.74 -20.95
CA ASN A 64 -43.20 34.49 -19.85
C ASN A 64 -43.92 33.59 -18.83
N ALA A 65 -43.95 32.27 -19.03
CA ALA A 65 -44.59 31.34 -18.12
C ALA A 65 -43.89 31.26 -16.76
N ASN A 66 -44.68 31.29 -15.69
CA ASN A 66 -44.25 30.97 -14.32
C ASN A 66 -44.25 29.45 -14.07
N SER A 67 -43.89 28.66 -15.08
CA SER A 67 -43.86 27.18 -15.09
C SER A 67 -43.00 26.70 -16.27
N ASN A 68 -42.52 25.46 -16.26
CA ASN A 68 -41.92 24.87 -17.47
C ASN A 68 -43.05 24.47 -18.42
N TYR A 69 -43.40 25.36 -19.35
CA TYR A 69 -44.65 25.32 -20.09
C TYR A 69 -44.40 25.20 -21.59
N PHE A 70 -44.91 24.13 -22.19
CA PHE A 70 -44.70 23.76 -23.58
C PHE A 70 -46.04 23.47 -24.29
N PHE A 71 -46.04 23.52 -25.61
CA PHE A 71 -47.14 23.02 -26.44
C PHE A 71 -46.59 22.11 -27.53
N TYR A 72 -47.10 20.88 -27.59
CA TYR A 72 -46.68 19.86 -28.53
C TYR A 72 -47.84 18.93 -28.92
N ASP A 73 -47.92 18.63 -30.22
CA ASP A 73 -48.86 17.70 -30.84
C ASP A 73 -50.36 17.95 -30.52
N GLY A 74 -50.73 19.18 -30.16
CA GLY A 74 -52.11 19.55 -29.81
C GLY A 74 -52.38 19.69 -28.31
N LEU A 75 -51.44 19.28 -27.44
CA LEU A 75 -51.56 19.45 -25.99
C LEU A 75 -50.56 20.46 -25.45
N TYR A 76 -50.96 21.12 -24.38
CA TYR A 76 -50.09 21.84 -23.47
C TYR A 76 -49.46 20.85 -22.49
N TRP A 77 -48.15 20.94 -22.31
CA TRP A 77 -47.36 20.08 -21.43
C TRP A 77 -46.67 20.95 -20.38
N VAL A 78 -46.82 20.60 -19.11
CA VAL A 78 -46.22 21.34 -18.00
C VAL A 78 -45.39 20.42 -17.12
N PHE A 79 -44.14 20.81 -16.85
CA PHE A 79 -43.29 20.11 -15.89
C PHE A 79 -43.13 20.92 -14.61
N GLN A 80 -43.69 20.42 -13.50
CA GLN A 80 -43.64 21.09 -12.21
C GLN A 80 -43.70 20.09 -11.05
N GLY A 81 -42.98 20.37 -9.95
CA GLY A 81 -43.01 19.52 -8.76
C GLY A 81 -42.58 18.07 -9.03
N ASP A 82 -41.58 17.88 -9.91
CA ASP A 82 -41.12 16.59 -10.43
C ASP A 82 -42.16 15.76 -11.21
N ASN A 83 -43.23 16.40 -11.70
CA ASN A 83 -44.32 15.72 -12.40
C ASN A 83 -44.63 16.41 -13.73
N TRP A 84 -44.99 15.58 -14.71
CA TRP A 84 -45.50 16.04 -16.00
C TRP A 84 -47.03 16.07 -15.96
N TYR A 85 -47.60 17.13 -16.53
CA TYR A 85 -49.03 17.33 -16.67
C TYR A 85 -49.38 17.67 -18.11
N ALA A 86 -50.54 17.24 -18.57
CA ALA A 86 -51.06 17.58 -19.89
C ALA A 86 -52.47 18.17 -19.82
N SER A 87 -52.81 19.00 -20.81
CA SER A 87 -54.16 19.45 -21.09
C SER A 87 -54.32 19.82 -22.56
N SER A 88 -55.52 19.69 -23.13
CA SER A 88 -55.84 20.32 -24.43
C SER A 88 -56.20 21.80 -24.32
N TRP A 89 -56.32 22.33 -23.09
CA TRP A 89 -56.66 23.72 -22.82
C TRP A 89 -55.61 24.44 -21.95
N TYR A 90 -55.33 25.71 -22.28
CA TYR A 90 -54.11 26.39 -21.83
C TYR A 90 -53.98 26.65 -20.32
N ASN A 91 -55.08 26.58 -19.57
CA ASN A 91 -55.16 26.75 -18.12
C ASN A 91 -55.80 25.52 -17.44
N GLY A 92 -55.69 24.35 -18.07
CA GLY A 92 -56.21 23.09 -17.54
C GLY A 92 -57.69 22.80 -17.84
N PRO A 93 -58.29 21.74 -17.25
CA PRO A 93 -57.75 20.93 -16.16
C PRO A 93 -56.46 20.19 -16.56
N TRP A 94 -55.59 20.00 -15.57
CA TRP A 94 -54.26 19.40 -15.73
C TRP A 94 -54.29 17.95 -15.25
N ASP A 95 -54.10 17.01 -16.17
CA ASP A 95 -54.05 15.59 -15.86
C ASP A 95 -52.59 15.16 -15.71
N MET A 96 -52.24 14.41 -14.66
CA MET A 96 -50.88 13.90 -14.46
C MET A 96 -50.52 12.84 -15.51
N ILE A 97 -49.33 12.96 -16.10
CA ILE A 97 -48.77 12.02 -17.07
C ILE A 97 -47.50 11.39 -16.49
N GLY A 98 -47.42 10.05 -16.51
CA GLY A 98 -46.22 9.33 -16.10
C GLY A 98 -45.04 9.60 -17.05
N TYR A 99 -43.81 9.67 -16.53
CA TYR A 99 -42.61 9.97 -17.34
C TYR A 99 -42.38 8.99 -18.50
N ASP A 100 -42.72 7.71 -18.31
CA ASP A 100 -42.69 6.68 -19.35
C ASP A 100 -43.68 6.93 -20.51
N TYR A 101 -44.60 7.90 -20.39
CA TYR A 101 -45.57 8.30 -21.41
C TYR A 101 -45.33 9.69 -22.03
N VAL A 102 -44.36 10.48 -21.54
CA VAL A 102 -44.10 11.82 -22.11
C VAL A 102 -43.48 11.70 -23.51
N PRO A 103 -43.94 12.49 -24.50
CA PRO A 103 -43.39 12.46 -25.86
C PRO A 103 -41.91 12.78 -25.91
N LEU A 104 -41.17 12.11 -26.80
CA LEU A 104 -39.72 12.29 -26.93
C LEU A 104 -39.36 13.74 -27.26
N TYR A 105 -40.09 14.41 -28.16
CA TYR A 105 -39.80 15.81 -28.50
C TYR A 105 -39.99 16.79 -27.35
N VAL A 106 -40.83 16.48 -26.35
CA VAL A 106 -41.01 17.31 -25.14
C VAL A 106 -39.87 17.07 -24.16
N LEU A 107 -39.47 15.81 -23.95
CA LEU A 107 -38.30 15.46 -23.12
C LEU A 107 -37.00 16.01 -23.71
N ARG A 108 -36.89 16.09 -25.05
CA ARG A 108 -35.73 16.56 -25.79
C ARG A 108 -35.54 18.08 -25.81
N VAL A 109 -36.52 18.87 -25.38
CA VAL A 109 -36.41 20.34 -25.35
C VAL A 109 -35.18 20.76 -24.55
N PRO A 110 -34.29 21.65 -25.06
CA PRO A 110 -33.09 22.02 -24.32
C PRO A 110 -33.34 22.73 -23.00
N VAL A 111 -32.46 22.53 -22.02
CA VAL A 111 -32.57 23.06 -20.65
C VAL A 111 -32.84 24.57 -20.61
N ARG A 112 -32.27 25.38 -21.53
CA ARG A 112 -32.51 26.83 -21.61
C ARG A 112 -33.98 27.26 -21.80
N TYR A 113 -34.85 26.37 -22.27
CA TYR A 113 -36.27 26.66 -22.49
C TYR A 113 -37.15 26.33 -21.28
N TYR A 114 -36.62 25.62 -20.28
CA TYR A 114 -37.26 25.43 -18.98
C TYR A 114 -37.21 26.77 -18.23
N ARG A 115 -38.38 27.32 -17.87
CA ARG A 115 -38.48 28.65 -17.21
C ARG A 115 -38.31 28.58 -15.69
N GLN A 116 -38.55 27.41 -15.12
CA GLN A 116 -38.33 27.07 -13.71
C GLN A 116 -37.66 25.68 -13.63
N PRO A 117 -36.43 25.52 -14.15
CA PRO A 117 -35.74 24.24 -14.12
C PRO A 117 -35.50 23.80 -12.67
N PRO A 118 -35.78 22.53 -12.29
CA PRO A 118 -35.49 22.00 -10.97
C PRO A 118 -34.02 22.15 -10.56
N THR A 119 -33.75 22.10 -9.26
CA THR A 119 -32.40 22.27 -8.70
C THR A 119 -31.39 21.23 -9.20
N TYR A 120 -31.84 20.04 -9.61
CA TYR A 120 -30.99 18.99 -10.17
C TYR A 120 -30.62 19.19 -11.65
N PHE A 121 -31.26 20.14 -12.37
CA PHE A 121 -30.80 20.55 -13.72
C PHE A 121 -29.48 21.35 -13.67
N ARG A 122 -28.98 21.72 -12.48
CA ARG A 122 -27.75 22.52 -12.32
C ARG A 122 -26.52 21.71 -12.72
N GLY A 123 -25.85 22.16 -13.77
CA GLY A 123 -24.65 21.51 -14.33
C GLY A 123 -24.93 20.73 -15.62
N TRP A 124 -26.20 20.44 -15.93
CA TRP A 124 -26.61 20.02 -17.26
C TRP A 124 -26.43 21.17 -18.26
N ARG A 125 -26.15 20.84 -19.52
CA ARG A 125 -25.89 21.84 -20.56
C ARG A 125 -27.17 22.59 -20.93
N ASP A 126 -27.09 23.90 -21.13
CA ASP A 126 -28.25 24.71 -21.48
C ASP A 126 -28.74 24.49 -22.93
N ASP A 127 -27.83 24.07 -23.83
CA ASP A 127 -28.09 23.77 -25.24
C ASP A 127 -28.55 22.33 -25.53
N ALA A 128 -28.49 21.44 -24.54
CA ALA A 128 -28.81 20.02 -24.66
C ALA A 128 -30.13 19.67 -23.92
N PRO A 129 -30.76 18.52 -24.22
CA PRO A 129 -31.85 18.00 -23.41
C PRO A 129 -31.44 17.77 -21.94
N PRO A 130 -32.37 17.89 -20.97
CA PRO A 130 -32.12 17.51 -19.58
C PRO A 130 -31.75 16.01 -19.47
N HIS A 131 -30.85 15.64 -18.57
CA HIS A 131 -30.34 14.27 -18.49
C HIS A 131 -31.33 13.34 -17.75
N TRP A 132 -32.47 13.04 -18.38
CA TRP A 132 -33.55 12.25 -17.75
C TRP A 132 -33.12 10.85 -17.28
N GLY A 133 -32.13 10.23 -17.93
CA GLY A 133 -31.53 8.97 -17.48
C GLY A 133 -30.75 9.06 -16.15
N GLU A 134 -30.17 10.22 -15.82
CA GLU A 134 -29.54 10.45 -14.51
C GLU A 134 -30.61 10.59 -13.40
N HIS A 135 -31.77 11.15 -13.72
CA HIS A 135 -32.80 11.50 -12.74
C HIS A 135 -33.83 10.38 -12.50
N TRP A 136 -34.37 9.77 -13.56
CA TRP A 136 -35.28 8.62 -13.46
C TRP A 136 -34.55 7.27 -13.47
N GLY A 137 -33.24 7.28 -13.75
CA GLY A 137 -32.37 6.13 -13.63
C GLY A 137 -32.27 5.24 -14.86
N ARG A 138 -31.30 4.32 -14.79
CA ARG A 138 -30.92 3.40 -15.87
C ARG A 138 -32.07 2.54 -16.39
N ASP A 139 -33.02 2.18 -15.54
CA ASP A 139 -34.12 1.28 -15.96
C ASP A 139 -35.17 2.04 -16.78
N TRP A 140 -35.36 3.34 -16.54
CA TRP A 140 -36.10 4.22 -17.46
C TRP A 140 -35.36 4.39 -18.78
N GLU A 141 -34.05 4.65 -18.72
CA GLU A 141 -33.20 4.83 -19.90
C GLU A 141 -33.15 3.58 -20.80
N GLN A 142 -33.16 2.38 -20.21
CA GLN A 142 -33.30 1.10 -20.93
C GLN A 142 -34.68 0.95 -21.59
N ARG A 143 -35.77 1.30 -20.88
CA ARG A 143 -37.14 1.29 -21.45
C ARG A 143 -37.32 2.30 -22.58
N ARG A 144 -36.53 3.38 -22.57
CA ARG A 144 -36.50 4.47 -23.55
C ARG A 144 -35.15 4.50 -24.29
N SER A 145 -34.67 3.36 -24.77
CA SER A 145 -33.37 3.26 -25.46
C SER A 145 -33.28 4.20 -26.68
N GLY A 146 -32.22 5.02 -26.74
CA GLY A 146 -32.03 6.04 -27.78
C GLY A 146 -32.97 7.25 -27.67
N TRP A 147 -33.60 7.50 -26.52
CA TRP A 147 -34.44 8.68 -26.31
C TRP A 147 -33.72 10.01 -26.56
N ASP A 148 -32.40 10.05 -26.39
CA ASP A 148 -31.51 11.19 -26.62
C ASP A 148 -31.03 11.31 -28.08
N GLN A 149 -31.26 10.29 -28.92
CA GLN A 149 -30.79 10.24 -30.30
C GLN A 149 -31.92 10.54 -31.30
N TRP A 150 -31.73 11.55 -32.14
CA TRP A 150 -32.61 11.80 -33.29
C TRP A 150 -31.91 12.61 -34.38
N ASP A 151 -32.46 12.51 -35.59
CA ASP A 151 -32.12 13.41 -36.68
C ASP A 151 -32.98 14.68 -36.60
N HIS A 152 -32.35 15.84 -36.44
CA HIS A 152 -33.03 17.14 -36.48
C HIS A 152 -33.60 17.46 -37.87
N HIS A 153 -33.05 16.92 -38.96
CA HIS A 153 -33.56 17.13 -40.32
C HIS A 153 -34.88 16.39 -40.57
N ALA A 154 -35.12 15.28 -39.88
CA ALA A 154 -36.39 14.55 -39.86
C ALA A 154 -37.47 15.17 -38.93
N THR A 155 -37.23 16.34 -38.34
CA THR A 155 -38.19 17.00 -37.44
C THR A 155 -39.51 17.30 -38.16
N PRO A 156 -40.66 16.81 -37.67
CA PRO A 156 -41.95 17.10 -38.28
C PRO A 156 -42.34 18.58 -38.12
N ALA A 157 -43.14 19.11 -39.04
CA ALA A 157 -43.75 20.43 -38.87
C ALA A 157 -44.55 20.47 -37.54
N PRO A 158 -44.41 21.52 -36.71
CA PRO A 158 -45.08 21.63 -35.43
C PRO A 158 -46.61 21.66 -35.57
N ALA A 159 -47.34 21.29 -34.50
CA ALA A 159 -48.80 21.39 -34.48
C ALA A 159 -49.24 22.86 -34.56
N PRO A 160 -50.35 23.19 -35.25
CA PRO A 160 -50.84 24.56 -35.32
C PRO A 160 -51.28 25.03 -33.92
N LEU A 161 -51.05 26.30 -33.61
CA LEU A 161 -51.47 26.84 -32.31
C LEU A 161 -53.02 26.94 -32.25
N PRO A 162 -53.68 26.51 -31.16
CA PRO A 162 -55.13 26.54 -30.99
C PRO A 162 -55.61 27.98 -30.69
N ALA A 163 -55.47 28.86 -31.68
CA ALA A 163 -55.60 30.31 -31.51
C ALA A 163 -57.01 30.77 -31.08
N TYR A 164 -58.06 29.97 -31.35
CA TYR A 164 -59.42 30.21 -30.88
C TYR A 164 -59.51 30.30 -29.34
N GLN A 165 -58.64 29.59 -28.60
CA GLN A 165 -58.63 29.64 -27.14
C GLN A 165 -58.29 31.03 -26.57
N ARG A 166 -57.78 31.97 -27.39
CA ARG A 166 -57.52 33.37 -27.01
C ARG A 166 -58.78 34.12 -26.56
N GLU A 167 -59.94 33.72 -27.03
CA GLU A 167 -61.23 34.36 -26.69
C GLU A 167 -61.72 33.94 -25.30
N TYR A 168 -61.30 32.76 -24.83
CA TYR A 168 -61.79 32.10 -23.62
C TYR A 168 -60.99 32.46 -22.36
N SER A 169 -60.71 33.76 -22.17
CA SER A 169 -59.93 34.29 -21.05
C SER A 169 -60.75 34.57 -19.78
N GLY A 170 -60.17 34.38 -18.60
CA GLY A 170 -60.80 34.72 -17.31
C GLY A 170 -62.12 33.98 -17.09
N ASP A 171 -63.22 34.70 -16.84
CA ASP A 171 -64.54 34.08 -16.64
C ASP A 171 -65.17 33.49 -17.91
N ARG A 172 -64.62 33.78 -19.09
CA ARG A 172 -65.00 33.09 -20.34
C ARG A 172 -64.32 31.74 -20.50
N TYR A 173 -63.39 31.36 -19.60
CA TYR A 173 -62.71 30.08 -19.68
C TYR A 173 -63.69 28.92 -19.41
N PRO A 174 -63.88 27.97 -20.35
CA PRO A 174 -64.80 26.86 -20.15
C PRO A 174 -64.27 25.92 -19.07
N ARG A 175 -65.04 25.75 -17.99
CA ARG A 175 -64.66 24.95 -16.80
C ARG A 175 -65.25 23.53 -16.83
N ALA A 176 -66.20 23.25 -17.72
CA ALA A 176 -66.77 21.91 -17.93
C ALA A 176 -66.02 21.18 -19.05
N ALA A 177 -65.66 19.90 -18.84
CA ALA A 177 -64.87 19.12 -19.80
C ALA A 177 -65.65 18.86 -21.10
N GLU A 178 -66.97 18.73 -21.01
CA GLU A 178 -67.89 18.51 -22.12
C GLU A 178 -67.99 19.77 -23.01
N GLN A 179 -67.92 20.96 -22.40
CA GLN A 179 -67.88 22.24 -23.10
C GLN A 179 -66.53 22.44 -23.78
N GLN A 180 -65.43 22.17 -23.07
CA GLN A 180 -64.06 22.21 -23.60
C GLN A 180 -63.92 21.33 -24.84
N ARG A 181 -64.33 20.05 -24.75
CA ARG A 181 -64.35 19.09 -25.86
C ARG A 181 -65.17 19.58 -27.05
N SER A 182 -66.35 20.14 -26.82
CA SER A 182 -67.23 20.60 -27.90
C SER A 182 -66.55 21.69 -28.73
N ILE A 183 -66.06 22.74 -28.07
CA ILE A 183 -65.37 23.87 -28.72
C ILE A 183 -64.08 23.39 -29.41
N GLU A 184 -63.30 22.51 -28.77
CA GLU A 184 -62.10 21.93 -29.36
C GLU A 184 -62.42 21.16 -30.65
N SER A 185 -63.47 20.33 -30.66
CA SER A 185 -63.87 19.56 -31.84
C SER A 185 -64.39 20.41 -33.01
N GLU A 186 -64.93 21.60 -32.73
CA GLU A 186 -65.44 22.53 -33.74
C GLU A 186 -64.33 23.39 -34.36
N HIS A 187 -63.41 23.89 -33.53
CA HIS A 187 -62.38 24.87 -33.93
C HIS A 187 -61.00 24.26 -34.21
N TYR A 188 -60.66 23.08 -33.68
CA TYR A 188 -59.31 22.51 -33.73
C TYR A 188 -59.24 21.18 -34.49
N ARG A 189 -59.17 21.25 -35.82
CA ARG A 189 -59.14 20.08 -36.73
C ARG A 189 -57.77 19.40 -36.89
N TYR A 190 -56.81 19.67 -36.01
CA TYR A 190 -55.50 19.01 -36.07
C TYR A 190 -55.61 17.56 -35.58
N GLN A 191 -55.00 16.62 -36.31
CA GLN A 191 -54.92 15.21 -35.90
C GLN A 191 -53.56 14.94 -35.23
N PRO A 192 -53.55 14.54 -33.94
CA PRO A 192 -52.31 14.22 -33.23
C PRO A 192 -51.58 13.02 -33.81
N ARG A 193 -50.24 13.07 -33.76
CA ARG A 193 -49.34 12.03 -34.26
C ARG A 193 -48.79 11.14 -33.14
N GLU A 194 -48.78 11.61 -31.90
CA GLU A 194 -48.34 10.87 -30.73
C GLU A 194 -49.45 9.96 -30.16
N PRO A 195 -49.18 8.66 -29.91
CA PRO A 195 -50.15 7.75 -29.30
C PRO A 195 -50.67 8.23 -27.94
N VAL A 196 -49.80 8.85 -27.12
CA VAL A 196 -50.21 9.41 -25.81
C VAL A 196 -51.23 10.54 -25.97
N THR A 197 -51.08 11.40 -26.98
CA THR A 197 -52.04 12.48 -27.25
C THR A 197 -53.38 11.94 -27.74
N GLN A 198 -53.35 10.94 -28.61
CA GLN A 198 -54.58 10.27 -29.08
C GLN A 198 -55.33 9.62 -27.92
N GLN A 199 -54.62 8.89 -27.05
CA GLN A 199 -55.19 8.27 -25.84
C GLN A 199 -55.67 9.32 -24.81
N TYR A 200 -55.02 10.48 -24.74
CA TYR A 200 -55.43 11.60 -23.90
C TYR A 200 -56.79 12.17 -24.32
N ILE A 201 -56.94 12.54 -25.60
CA ILE A 201 -58.20 13.11 -26.14
C ILE A 201 -59.34 12.08 -26.08
N GLN A 202 -59.03 10.79 -26.23
CA GLN A 202 -59.99 9.71 -26.02
C GLN A 202 -60.49 9.66 -24.56
N ARG A 203 -59.59 9.69 -23.57
CA ARG A 203 -59.94 9.69 -22.13
C ARG A 203 -60.65 10.96 -21.68
N GLN A 204 -60.41 12.12 -22.30
CA GLN A 204 -61.22 13.31 -22.08
C GLN A 204 -62.72 13.13 -22.41
N GLY A 205 -63.09 12.10 -23.18
CA GLY A 205 -64.49 11.76 -23.45
C GLY A 205 -65.18 10.95 -22.36
N GLN A 206 -64.46 10.50 -21.33
CA GLN A 206 -65.03 9.69 -20.25
C GLN A 206 -65.61 10.56 -19.14
N PRO A 207 -66.66 10.08 -18.43
CA PRO A 207 -67.20 10.73 -17.24
C PRO A 207 -66.12 11.07 -16.22
N ASN A 208 -66.20 12.27 -15.63
CA ASN A 208 -65.14 12.83 -14.77
C ASN A 208 -64.72 11.88 -13.63
N GLN A 209 -65.67 11.14 -13.03
CA GLN A 209 -65.40 10.14 -11.99
C GLN A 209 -64.46 9.01 -12.46
N GLN A 210 -64.62 8.50 -13.68
CA GLN A 210 -63.75 7.45 -14.22
C GLN A 210 -62.35 7.99 -14.50
N ARG A 211 -62.27 9.21 -15.04
CA ARG A 211 -61.01 9.92 -15.30
C ARG A 211 -60.20 10.14 -14.02
N GLN A 212 -60.85 10.58 -12.94
CA GLN A 212 -60.24 10.78 -11.62
C GLN A 212 -59.72 9.46 -11.02
N GLN A 213 -60.48 8.37 -11.12
CA GLN A 213 -60.04 7.05 -10.68
C GLN A 213 -58.86 6.51 -11.49
N GLU A 214 -58.79 6.78 -12.80
CA GLU A 214 -57.63 6.39 -13.61
C GLU A 214 -56.39 7.23 -13.27
N GLN A 215 -56.53 8.54 -13.06
CA GLN A 215 -55.44 9.40 -12.61
C GLN A 215 -54.85 8.97 -11.26
N GLN A 216 -55.70 8.59 -10.29
CA GLN A 216 -55.25 8.08 -9.00
C GLN A 216 -54.40 6.80 -9.17
N ARG A 217 -54.87 5.81 -9.95
CA ARG A 217 -54.10 4.59 -10.23
C ARG A 217 -52.77 4.86 -10.94
N LEU A 218 -52.75 5.80 -11.90
CA LEU A 218 -51.52 6.18 -12.61
C LEU A 218 -50.51 6.86 -11.67
N GLN A 219 -50.98 7.71 -10.76
CA GLN A 219 -50.15 8.36 -9.74
C GLN A 219 -49.60 7.36 -8.72
N GLU A 220 -50.42 6.39 -8.27
CA GLU A 220 -49.99 5.30 -7.39
C GLU A 220 -48.91 4.43 -8.04
N GLN A 221 -49.11 4.01 -9.28
CA GLN A 221 -48.14 3.23 -10.06
C GLN A 221 -46.82 3.99 -10.23
N GLN A 222 -46.87 5.27 -10.64
CA GLN A 222 -45.66 6.08 -10.81
C GLN A 222 -44.95 6.38 -9.47
N GLY A 223 -45.69 6.42 -8.35
CA GLY A 223 -45.12 6.52 -7.00
C GLY A 223 -44.33 5.27 -6.62
N GLN A 224 -44.93 4.09 -6.80
CA GLN A 224 -44.27 2.80 -6.57
C GLN A 224 -43.05 2.62 -7.47
N GLN A 225 -43.18 2.97 -8.76
CA GLN A 225 -42.12 2.83 -9.76
C GLN A 225 -40.91 3.70 -9.43
N ARG A 226 -41.10 4.97 -9.01
CA ARG A 226 -39.99 5.81 -8.53
C ARG A 226 -39.32 5.26 -7.28
N GLN A 227 -40.07 4.64 -6.36
CA GLN A 227 -39.48 4.00 -5.19
C GLN A 227 -38.62 2.79 -5.58
N SER A 228 -39.05 1.96 -6.54
CA SER A 228 -38.23 0.84 -7.04
C SER A 228 -37.02 1.28 -7.87
N ASP A 229 -37.18 2.32 -8.71
CA ASP A 229 -36.09 2.91 -9.51
C ASP A 229 -35.02 3.51 -8.55
N GLN A 230 -35.44 4.23 -7.49
CA GLN A 230 -34.53 4.79 -6.47
C GLN A 230 -33.86 3.71 -5.59
N GLN A 231 -34.57 2.65 -5.21
CA GLN A 231 -33.99 1.58 -4.41
C GLN A 231 -32.89 0.83 -5.20
N HIS A 232 -33.12 0.54 -6.48
CA HIS A 232 -32.10 -0.08 -7.34
C HIS A 232 -30.84 0.77 -7.47
N GLN A 233 -30.96 2.10 -7.54
CA GLN A 233 -29.81 3.01 -7.53
C GLN A 233 -29.01 2.90 -6.22
N GLN A 234 -29.68 2.93 -5.06
CA GLN A 234 -29.02 2.82 -3.75
C GLN A 234 -28.32 1.47 -3.58
N ASP A 235 -28.94 0.36 -4.01
CA ASP A 235 -28.34 -0.97 -3.90
C ASP A 235 -27.18 -1.18 -4.89
N GLN A 236 -27.22 -0.61 -6.10
CA GLN A 236 -26.06 -0.55 -7.00
C GLN A 236 -24.90 0.23 -6.38
N GLN A 237 -25.17 1.40 -5.77
CA GLN A 237 -24.15 2.22 -5.11
C GLN A 237 -23.53 1.49 -3.90
N ARG A 238 -24.36 0.84 -3.08
CA ARG A 238 -23.94 0.02 -1.94
C ARG A 238 -23.06 -1.16 -2.36
N GLN A 239 -23.38 -1.82 -3.48
CA GLN A 239 -22.56 -2.89 -4.05
C GLN A 239 -21.20 -2.39 -4.55
N GLN A 240 -21.14 -1.24 -5.22
CA GLN A 240 -19.87 -0.64 -5.65
C GLN A 240 -18.96 -0.31 -4.45
N GLN A 241 -19.52 0.25 -3.37
CA GLN A 241 -18.75 0.56 -2.17
C GLN A 241 -18.18 -0.72 -1.52
N GLN A 242 -18.98 -1.78 -1.37
CA GLN A 242 -18.50 -3.07 -0.86
C GLN A 242 -17.40 -3.70 -1.73
N GLN A 243 -17.38 -3.45 -3.04
CA GLN A 243 -16.29 -3.91 -3.92
C GLN A 243 -15.00 -3.11 -3.69
N GLN A 244 -15.10 -1.79 -3.47
CA GLN A 244 -13.95 -0.96 -3.12
C GLN A 244 -13.38 -1.33 -1.74
N ASP A 245 -14.23 -1.54 -0.74
CA ASP A 245 -13.83 -1.96 0.61
C ASP A 245 -13.06 -3.29 0.56
N LYS A 246 -13.57 -4.28 -0.20
CA LYS A 246 -12.88 -5.57 -0.42
C LYS A 246 -11.51 -5.39 -1.08
N GLN A 247 -11.38 -4.52 -2.08
CA GLN A 247 -10.09 -4.23 -2.71
C GLN A 247 -9.10 -3.54 -1.75
N GLN A 248 -9.56 -2.63 -0.89
CA GLN A 248 -8.71 -2.01 0.13
C GLN A 248 -8.25 -3.04 1.17
N GLN A 249 -9.17 -3.86 1.67
CA GLN A 249 -8.88 -4.89 2.66
C GLN A 249 -7.92 -5.97 2.12
N GLN A 250 -8.04 -6.34 0.84
CA GLN A 250 -7.08 -7.22 0.18
C GLN A 250 -5.68 -6.59 0.08
N LYS A 251 -5.57 -5.32 -0.33
CA LYS A 251 -4.29 -4.58 -0.37
C LYS A 251 -3.63 -4.47 1.01
N GLN A 252 -4.41 -4.29 2.07
CA GLN A 252 -3.90 -4.28 3.45
C GLN A 252 -3.33 -5.65 3.85
N GLN A 253 -4.03 -6.75 3.55
CA GLN A 253 -3.49 -8.09 3.80
C GLN A 253 -2.21 -8.38 3.01
N ASP A 254 -2.11 -7.92 1.76
CA ASP A 254 -0.91 -8.13 0.94
C ASP A 254 0.29 -7.32 1.46
N GLN A 255 0.08 -6.09 1.96
CA GLN A 255 1.12 -5.35 2.69
C GLN A 255 1.53 -6.05 3.98
N GLN A 256 0.58 -6.59 4.75
CA GLN A 256 0.88 -7.30 5.99
C GLN A 256 1.70 -8.58 5.73
N ARG A 257 1.33 -9.37 4.69
CA ARG A 257 2.10 -10.52 4.22
C ARG A 257 3.54 -10.16 3.82
N GLN A 258 3.75 -9.02 3.15
CA GLN A 258 5.08 -8.53 2.79
C GLN A 258 5.92 -8.15 4.03
N GLN A 259 5.31 -7.49 5.03
CA GLN A 259 6.00 -7.16 6.29
C GLN A 259 6.39 -8.41 7.08
N GLU A 260 5.53 -9.43 7.14
CA GLU A 260 5.86 -10.71 7.80
C GLU A 260 7.00 -11.45 7.09
N GLN A 261 7.02 -11.45 5.75
CA GLN A 261 8.13 -12.02 4.97
C GLN A 261 9.46 -11.30 5.21
N GLN A 262 9.48 -9.96 5.22
CA GLN A 262 10.69 -9.19 5.56
C GLN A 262 11.18 -9.51 6.97
N ARG A 263 10.26 -9.49 7.96
CA ARG A 263 10.58 -9.75 9.36
C ARG A 263 11.16 -11.16 9.57
N SER A 264 10.67 -12.14 8.81
CA SER A 264 11.18 -13.52 8.81
C SER A 264 12.60 -13.62 8.24
N GLN A 265 12.88 -12.93 7.12
CA GLN A 265 14.23 -12.88 6.53
C GLN A 265 15.25 -12.23 7.47
N ASP A 266 14.90 -11.14 8.15
CA ASP A 266 15.82 -10.44 9.05
C ASP A 266 16.07 -11.23 10.34
N GLN A 267 15.07 -11.94 10.85
CA GLN A 267 15.24 -12.87 11.97
C GLN A 267 16.14 -14.06 11.60
N GLN A 268 16.06 -14.55 10.35
CA GLN A 268 16.95 -15.59 9.82
C GLN A 268 18.39 -15.08 9.63
N ARG A 269 18.58 -13.83 9.17
CA ARG A 269 19.88 -13.14 9.11
C ARG A 269 20.54 -13.06 10.50
N GLN A 270 19.80 -12.63 11.53
CA GLN A 270 20.33 -12.54 12.89
C GLN A 270 20.78 -13.90 13.44
N GLN A 271 20.04 -14.99 13.16
CA GLN A 271 20.46 -16.33 13.58
C GLN A 271 21.76 -16.79 12.90
N GLN A 272 21.94 -16.52 11.60
CA GLN A 272 23.21 -16.83 10.91
C GLN A 272 24.38 -16.04 11.51
N GLN A 273 24.19 -14.76 11.82
CA GLN A 273 25.26 -13.94 12.39
C GLN A 273 25.68 -14.45 13.78
N GLN A 274 24.74 -14.75 14.67
CA GLN A 274 25.05 -15.34 15.99
C GLN A 274 25.76 -16.71 15.90
N GLN A 275 25.56 -17.48 14.83
CA GLN A 275 26.30 -18.73 14.60
C GLN A 275 27.74 -18.47 14.16
N GLN A 276 27.98 -17.44 13.33
CA GLN A 276 29.33 -17.03 12.92
C GLN A 276 30.12 -16.48 14.11
N ASP A 277 29.51 -15.63 14.94
CA ASP A 277 30.15 -15.05 16.14
C ASP A 277 30.61 -16.13 17.12
N LYS A 278 29.78 -17.15 17.35
CA LYS A 278 30.13 -18.32 18.18
C LYS A 278 31.29 -19.14 17.59
N GLN A 279 31.33 -19.34 16.27
CA GLN A 279 32.45 -20.01 15.62
C GLN A 279 33.76 -19.21 15.71
N GLN A 280 33.71 -17.87 15.66
CA GLN A 280 34.91 -17.04 15.87
C GLN A 280 35.42 -17.14 17.32
N GLN A 281 34.53 -17.03 18.32
CA GLN A 281 34.92 -17.18 19.73
C GLN A 281 35.54 -18.56 20.01
N GLN A 282 34.98 -19.63 19.45
CA GLN A 282 35.51 -20.98 19.65
C GLN A 282 36.93 -21.12 19.06
N LYS A 283 37.17 -20.61 17.84
CA LYS A 283 38.51 -20.59 17.22
C LYS A 283 39.53 -19.79 18.04
N GLN A 284 39.13 -18.66 18.64
CA GLN A 284 40.02 -17.88 19.51
C GLN A 284 40.41 -18.65 20.77
N GLN A 285 39.46 -19.32 21.44
CA GLN A 285 39.78 -20.16 22.60
C GLN A 285 40.71 -21.33 22.25
N ASP A 286 40.54 -21.96 21.09
CA ASP A 286 41.40 -23.07 20.66
C ASP A 286 42.83 -22.61 20.32
N GLN A 287 43.00 -21.43 19.72
CA GLN A 287 44.31 -20.80 19.59
C GLN A 287 44.97 -20.49 20.94
N GLN A 288 44.19 -19.98 21.91
CA GLN A 288 44.69 -19.65 23.24
C GLN A 288 45.16 -20.91 24.00
N ARG A 289 44.38 -22.00 23.93
CA ARG A 289 44.76 -23.32 24.48
C ARG A 289 46.06 -23.86 23.86
N GLN A 290 46.27 -23.68 22.55
CA GLN A 290 47.51 -24.10 21.89
C GLN A 290 48.73 -23.31 22.37
N GLN A 291 48.60 -21.99 22.60
CA GLN A 291 49.69 -21.19 23.16
C GLN A 291 50.07 -21.62 24.58
N GLU A 292 49.11 -21.95 25.45
CA GLU A 292 49.40 -22.45 26.81
C GLU A 292 50.11 -23.81 26.79
N GLN A 293 49.75 -24.70 25.85
CA GLN A 293 50.44 -25.99 25.68
C GLN A 293 51.88 -25.83 25.18
N GLN A 294 52.16 -24.91 24.26
CA GLN A 294 53.54 -24.62 23.84
C GLN A 294 54.36 -24.04 25.01
N ARG A 295 53.79 -23.07 25.73
CA ARG A 295 54.48 -22.36 26.83
C ARG A 295 54.86 -23.28 28.00
N SER A 296 54.02 -24.28 28.28
CA SER A 296 54.29 -25.30 29.31
C SER A 296 55.34 -26.34 28.87
N GLN A 297 55.36 -26.76 27.59
CA GLN A 297 56.43 -27.61 27.07
C GLN A 297 57.81 -26.94 27.14
N ASP A 298 57.90 -25.63 26.85
CA ASP A 298 59.18 -24.91 26.88
C ASP A 298 59.70 -24.68 28.31
N GLN A 299 58.81 -24.45 29.29
CA GLN A 299 59.19 -24.51 30.70
C GLN A 299 59.77 -25.87 31.10
N GLN A 300 59.18 -26.96 30.61
CA GLN A 300 59.64 -28.32 30.89
C GLN A 300 61.02 -28.61 30.26
N ARG A 301 61.28 -28.11 29.04
CA ARG A 301 62.62 -28.13 28.41
C ARG A 301 63.66 -27.36 29.22
N GLN A 302 63.34 -26.17 29.72
CA GLN A 302 64.27 -25.37 30.54
C GLN A 302 64.64 -26.07 31.86
N GLN A 303 63.69 -26.73 32.53
CA GLN A 303 64.00 -27.50 33.74
C GLN A 303 64.97 -28.67 33.46
N GLN A 304 64.80 -29.39 32.35
CA GLN A 304 65.70 -30.48 31.97
C GLN A 304 67.13 -29.98 31.74
N GLN A 305 67.31 -28.83 31.07
CA GLN A 305 68.63 -28.21 30.87
C GLN A 305 69.31 -27.83 32.20
N GLN A 306 68.56 -27.28 33.18
CA GLN A 306 69.09 -26.95 34.52
C GLN A 306 69.47 -28.18 35.36
N VAL A 307 68.84 -29.33 35.14
CA VAL A 307 69.24 -30.60 35.76
C VAL A 307 70.52 -31.14 35.11
N GLN A 308 70.62 -31.04 33.79
CA GLN A 308 71.77 -31.53 33.03
C GLN A 308 73.04 -30.71 33.31
N GLN A 309 72.93 -29.38 33.46
CA GLN A 309 74.04 -28.51 33.87
C GLN A 309 74.57 -28.86 35.27
N ARG A 310 73.69 -29.01 36.27
CA ARG A 310 74.10 -29.40 37.64
C ARG A 310 74.81 -30.75 37.68
N LYS A 311 74.43 -31.70 36.80
CA LYS A 311 75.10 -32.99 36.71
C LYS A 311 76.55 -32.87 36.21
N LEU A 312 76.79 -32.07 35.16
CA LEU A 312 78.16 -31.76 34.69
C LEU A 312 79.01 -31.05 35.75
N GLU A 313 78.39 -30.21 36.59
CA GLU A 313 79.10 -29.47 37.64
C GLU A 313 79.57 -30.39 38.78
N GLN A 314 78.73 -31.34 39.22
CA GLN A 314 79.16 -32.39 40.17
C GLN A 314 80.29 -33.26 39.61
N GLU A 315 80.21 -33.62 38.33
CA GLU A 315 81.22 -34.46 37.65
C GLU A 315 82.59 -33.77 37.58
N ARG A 316 82.62 -32.45 37.40
CA ARG A 316 83.86 -31.63 37.52
C ARG A 316 84.42 -31.61 38.95
N GLN A 317 83.56 -31.51 39.96
CA GLN A 317 84.00 -31.48 41.37
C GLN A 317 84.62 -32.82 41.81
N GLN A 318 84.06 -33.96 41.37
CA GLN A 318 84.63 -35.28 41.66
C GLN A 318 86.02 -35.48 41.03
N ASN A 319 86.22 -35.06 39.77
CA ASN A 319 87.53 -35.15 39.11
C ASN A 319 88.61 -34.27 39.77
N GLN A 320 88.24 -33.13 40.38
CA GLN A 320 89.19 -32.31 41.14
C GLN A 320 89.63 -32.96 42.45
N GLN A 321 88.75 -33.71 43.12
CA GLN A 321 89.13 -34.45 44.34
C GLN A 321 90.06 -35.63 44.02
N HIS A 322 89.87 -36.29 42.88
CA HIS A 322 90.70 -37.44 42.48
C HIS A 322 92.16 -37.06 42.17
N SER A 323 92.41 -35.87 41.58
CA SER A 323 93.76 -35.44 41.22
C SER A 323 94.62 -35.05 42.42
N GLN A 324 94.04 -34.47 43.48
CA GLN A 324 94.78 -34.08 44.68
C GLN A 324 95.31 -35.28 45.49
N GLY A 325 94.59 -36.40 45.49
CA GLY A 325 94.98 -37.61 46.24
C GLY A 325 96.22 -38.30 45.69
N GLN A 326 96.36 -38.41 44.36
CA GLN A 326 97.51 -39.08 43.73
C GLN A 326 98.83 -38.33 43.97
N GLN A 327 98.77 -37.00 44.10
CA GLN A 327 99.95 -36.17 44.31
C GLN A 327 100.58 -36.39 45.70
N GLN A 328 99.76 -36.58 46.74
CA GLN A 328 100.26 -36.88 48.11
C GLN A 328 100.98 -38.25 48.20
N GLN A 329 100.58 -39.25 47.41
CA GLN A 329 101.24 -40.56 47.43
C GLN A 329 102.65 -40.50 46.81
N GLN A 330 102.88 -39.70 45.76
CA GLN A 330 104.22 -39.53 45.19
C GLN A 330 105.20 -38.85 46.16
N ASP A 331 104.75 -37.90 46.99
CA ASP A 331 105.63 -37.21 47.93
C ASP A 331 106.04 -38.08 49.12
N GLN A 332 105.16 -38.97 49.62
CA GLN A 332 105.56 -39.95 50.62
C GLN A 332 106.60 -40.93 50.08
N GLN A 333 106.48 -41.36 48.83
CA GLN A 333 107.40 -42.33 48.22
C GLN A 333 108.81 -41.72 48.03
N ARG A 334 108.89 -40.45 47.58
CA ARG A 334 110.16 -39.70 47.49
C ARG A 334 110.91 -39.60 48.83
N GLN A 335 110.20 -39.48 49.96
CA GLN A 335 110.84 -39.36 51.28
C GLN A 335 111.45 -40.68 51.78
N GLN A 336 110.88 -41.83 51.43
CA GLN A 336 111.44 -43.13 51.83
C GLN A 336 112.75 -43.46 51.11
N ASP A 337 112.87 -43.10 49.82
CA ASP A 337 114.10 -43.35 49.04
C ASP A 337 115.29 -42.50 49.52
N GLN A 338 115.06 -41.26 49.94
CA GLN A 338 116.12 -40.43 50.54
C GLN A 338 116.69 -41.02 51.83
N GLN A 339 115.85 -41.62 52.69
CA GLN A 339 116.31 -42.26 53.92
C GLN A 339 117.15 -43.52 53.64
N ARG A 340 116.82 -44.31 52.61
CA ARG A 340 117.62 -45.47 52.21
C ARG A 340 119.03 -45.08 51.75
N GLN A 341 119.17 -44.03 50.96
CA GLN A 341 120.48 -43.58 50.45
C GLN A 341 121.41 -43.06 51.55
N GLN A 342 120.88 -42.39 52.59
CA GLN A 342 121.70 -41.94 53.73
C GLN A 342 122.24 -43.11 54.57
N GLY A 343 121.49 -44.22 54.67
CA GLY A 343 121.96 -45.43 55.37
C GLY A 343 123.15 -46.11 54.69
N GLN A 344 123.16 -46.17 53.35
CA GLN A 344 124.24 -46.80 52.58
C GLN A 344 125.56 -46.02 52.69
N GLN A 345 125.52 -44.68 52.55
CA GLN A 345 126.74 -43.85 52.66
C GLN A 345 127.46 -43.93 54.02
N GLN A 346 126.78 -44.33 55.10
CA GLN A 346 127.42 -44.57 56.39
C GLN A 346 128.10 -45.95 56.47
N GLN A 347 127.51 -46.98 55.83
CA GLN A 347 128.12 -48.31 55.74
C GLN A 347 129.36 -48.30 54.85
N ASP A 348 129.31 -47.61 53.71
CA ASP A 348 130.45 -47.49 52.78
C ASP A 348 131.67 -46.84 53.44
N LYS A 349 131.47 -45.80 54.28
CA LYS A 349 132.56 -45.16 55.03
C LYS A 349 133.18 -46.10 56.07
N GLN A 350 132.41 -46.95 56.74
CA GLN A 350 132.96 -47.95 57.65
C GLN A 350 133.69 -49.09 56.90
N GLN A 351 133.20 -49.49 55.72
CA GLN A 351 133.93 -50.44 54.88
C GLN A 351 135.22 -49.86 54.33
N GLN A 352 135.25 -48.60 53.88
CA GLN A 352 136.50 -47.94 53.47
C GLN A 352 137.53 -47.85 54.59
N GLN A 353 137.12 -47.58 55.84
CA GLN A 353 138.05 -47.61 56.98
C GLN A 353 138.62 -49.00 57.27
N LYS A 354 137.81 -50.07 57.15
CA LYS A 354 138.30 -51.45 57.24
C LYS A 354 139.21 -51.83 56.07
N GLN A 355 138.89 -51.39 54.85
CA GLN A 355 139.72 -51.61 53.67
C GLN A 355 141.06 -50.83 53.79
N GLN A 356 141.09 -49.59 54.28
CA GLN A 356 142.35 -48.87 54.55
C GLN A 356 143.17 -49.44 55.73
N ALA A 357 142.59 -50.30 56.58
CA ALA A 357 143.35 -51.10 57.52
C ALA A 357 143.97 -52.34 56.84
N GLN A 358 143.21 -53.01 55.96
CA GLN A 358 143.66 -54.22 55.25
C GLN A 358 144.58 -53.93 54.05
N GLN A 359 144.46 -52.76 53.41
CA GLN A 359 145.35 -52.31 52.33
C GLN A 359 146.77 -52.12 52.86
N ARG A 360 146.92 -51.56 54.08
CA ARG A 360 148.20 -51.51 54.80
C ARG A 360 148.79 -52.88 55.17
N GLN A 361 148.03 -53.97 55.02
CA GLN A 361 148.50 -55.36 55.15
C GLN A 361 148.59 -56.09 53.80
N LYS A 362 148.33 -55.41 52.68
CA LYS A 362 148.36 -55.97 51.31
C LYS A 362 149.27 -55.23 50.34
N ASP A 363 149.60 -53.99 50.63
CA ASP A 363 150.75 -53.30 50.04
C ASP A 363 152.08 -53.95 50.53
N GLU A 364 152.01 -54.84 51.55
CA GLU A 364 153.05 -55.81 51.90
C GLU A 364 153.11 -57.06 50.98
N GLN A 365 152.15 -57.29 50.06
CA GLN A 365 151.95 -58.64 49.46
C GLN A 365 151.44 -58.79 47.99
N HIS A 366 151.27 -57.75 47.17
CA HIS A 366 150.98 -57.85 45.70
C HIS A 366 151.72 -56.76 44.91
N GLN A 367 152.28 -56.92 43.70
CA GLN A 367 152.60 -58.07 42.83
C GLN A 367 151.44 -58.95 42.23
N GLN A 368 151.02 -58.68 40.94
CA GLN A 368 150.22 -59.50 39.93
C GLN A 368 148.64 -59.43 39.93
N ASN A 369 147.79 -59.65 38.87
CA ASN A 369 147.85 -59.65 37.35
C ASN A 369 146.43 -59.35 36.67
N GLN A 370 146.11 -59.73 35.39
CA GLN A 370 145.05 -59.11 34.50
C GLN A 370 144.31 -59.98 33.38
N GLN A 371 143.33 -59.38 32.62
CA GLN A 371 142.85 -59.62 31.18
C GLN A 371 141.84 -60.79 30.80
N HIS A 372 140.99 -60.84 29.71
CA HIS A 372 140.25 -59.90 28.77
C HIS A 372 139.10 -60.61 27.86
N PRO A 373 138.41 -60.05 26.80
CA PRO A 373 137.00 -60.42 26.35
C PRO A 373 136.69 -60.64 24.80
N ASP A 374 135.40 -60.45 24.34
CA ASP A 374 134.82 -60.15 22.96
C ASP A 374 134.42 -61.31 21.93
N GLN A 375 133.52 -61.26 20.89
CA GLN A 375 132.43 -60.36 20.31
C GLN A 375 131.57 -61.00 19.12
N GLY A 376 130.39 -60.47 18.67
CA GLY A 376 130.00 -60.39 17.20
C GLY A 376 128.59 -60.81 16.55
N SER A 377 128.03 -59.93 15.65
CA SER A 377 127.30 -60.14 14.31
C SER A 377 125.75 -60.45 14.06
N GLN A 378 125.31 -60.61 12.77
CA GLN A 378 123.96 -60.31 12.13
C GLN A 378 123.27 -61.39 11.21
N GLY A 379 121.95 -61.25 10.87
CA GLY A 379 121.36 -61.43 9.49
C GLY A 379 120.38 -62.60 9.10
N GLY A 380 119.55 -62.45 8.04
CA GLY A 380 119.04 -63.59 7.19
C GLY A 380 117.51 -63.72 6.84
N SER A 381 117.15 -64.38 5.70
CA SER A 381 115.79 -64.47 5.08
C SER A 381 115.26 -65.91 4.75
N GLN A 382 113.95 -66.01 4.41
CA GLN A 382 113.29 -66.86 3.37
C GLN A 382 112.68 -68.29 3.60
N ASP A 383 111.35 -68.35 3.31
CA ASP A 383 110.55 -69.33 2.49
C ASP A 383 110.07 -70.74 2.96
N ARG A 384 108.81 -71.03 2.55
CA ARG A 384 108.08 -72.28 2.21
C ARG A 384 107.75 -73.40 3.23
N GLY A 385 106.44 -73.71 3.34
CA GLY A 385 105.92 -75.08 3.53
C GLY A 385 104.58 -75.20 4.30
N GLY A 386 103.60 -75.95 3.77
CA GLY A 386 102.49 -76.53 4.57
C GLY A 386 101.04 -76.10 4.29
N LYS A 387 100.28 -77.01 3.66
CA LYS A 387 98.81 -77.20 3.75
C LYS A 387 98.58 -78.72 3.95
N PRO A 388 97.38 -79.25 4.26
CA PRO A 388 96.07 -78.59 4.38
C PRO A 388 95.29 -78.89 5.68
N GLN A 389 94.20 -78.18 5.92
CA GLN A 389 92.83 -78.74 5.87
C GLN A 389 91.81 -77.59 5.93
N ASN A 390 90.70 -77.73 5.21
CA ASN A 390 89.50 -76.94 5.46
C ASN A 390 88.59 -77.81 6.33
N ASP A 391 87.87 -77.20 7.25
CA ASP A 391 86.48 -77.59 7.48
C ASP A 391 85.63 -76.35 7.81
N ASP A 392 84.39 -76.46 7.34
CA ASP A 392 83.16 -75.87 7.84
C ASP A 392 82.82 -74.36 7.85
N HIS A 393 81.54 -74.15 7.50
CA HIS A 393 80.62 -73.09 7.89
C HIS A 393 80.87 -71.63 7.41
N ASN A 394 79.83 -70.80 7.20
CA ASN A 394 78.39 -71.06 7.37
C ASN A 394 77.55 -70.50 6.20
N GLN A 395 76.36 -71.06 6.02
CA GLN A 395 75.25 -70.37 5.36
C GLN A 395 74.91 -69.08 6.15
N TYR A 396 74.57 -67.98 5.48
CA TYR A 396 73.30 -67.72 4.79
C TYR A 396 72.07 -67.73 5.69
N ARG A 397 71.16 -66.82 5.34
CA ARG A 397 69.93 -66.41 6.03
C ARG A 397 68.72 -67.16 5.48
#